data_AF-A0A972V0G7-F1
#
_entry.id   AF-A0A972V0G7-F1
#
_cell.length_a   1.000
_cell.length_b   1.000
_cell.length_c   1.000
_cell.angle_alpha   90.00
_cell.angle_beta   90.00
_cell.angle_gamma   90.00
#
_symmetry.space_group_name_H-M   'P 1'
#
loop_
_entity.id
_entity.type
_entity.pdbx_description
1 polymer ?
#
loop_
_entity_poly.entity_id
_entity_poly.type
_entity_poly.pdbx_seq_one_letter_code
_entity_poly.pdbx_strand_id
1 'polypeptide(L)'
;MPEFSQIDYTKTILQFEKEERAGRRYKLGDLRTSIWLKTNNINFGDVKNISNKLPDPRLVIIGEGKLSGFYIYSHVQKKCYKNTFSKKKVLVEK
;
A
#
# COMPACT_ATOMS: atom_id res chain seq x y z
N MET A 1 14.62 7.84 0.23
CA MET A 1 13.68 7.38 -0.82
C MET A 1 12.68 6.47 -0.15
N PRO A 2 11.36 6.59 -0.41
CA PRO A 2 10.43 5.58 0.07
C PRO A 2 10.70 4.29 -0.72
N GLU A 3 11.23 3.29 -0.02
CA GLU A 3 11.65 2.04 -0.64
C GLU A 3 10.42 1.12 -0.76
N PHE A 4 10.22 0.54 -1.93
CA PHE A 4 9.24 -0.52 -2.07
C PHE A 4 9.92 -1.84 -1.73
N SER A 5 9.53 -2.45 -0.62
CA SER A 5 10.00 -3.79 -0.26
C SER A 5 9.09 -4.83 -0.86
N GLN A 6 9.68 -5.82 -1.54
CA GLN A 6 8.95 -6.99 -2.00
C GLN A 6 8.48 -7.80 -0.80
N ILE A 7 7.22 -8.23 -0.83
CA ILE A 7 6.60 -9.06 0.21
C ILE A 7 5.93 -10.28 -0.43
N ASP A 8 5.59 -11.26 0.40
CA ASP A 8 4.95 -12.49 -0.06
C ASP A 8 3.58 -12.18 -0.69
N TYR A 9 3.46 -12.43 -1.99
CA TYR A 9 2.27 -12.16 -2.77
C TYR A 9 1.06 -12.96 -2.29
N THR A 10 1.20 -14.29 -2.18
CA THR A 10 0.10 -15.20 -1.87
C THR A 10 -0.52 -14.90 -0.51
N LYS A 11 0.32 -14.73 0.51
CA LYS A 11 -0.12 -14.38 1.86
C LYS A 11 -0.78 -13.01 1.89
N THR A 12 -0.25 -12.05 1.13
CA THR A 12 -0.73 -10.66 1.17
C THR A 12 -2.08 -10.50 0.47
N ILE A 13 -2.29 -11.15 -0.68
CA ILE A 13 -3.58 -11.10 -1.39
C ILE A 13 -4.72 -11.62 -0.51
N LEU A 14 -4.53 -12.75 0.17
CA LEU A 14 -5.51 -13.30 1.10
C LEU A 14 -5.84 -12.34 2.26
N GLN A 15 -4.87 -11.52 2.67
CA GLN A 15 -5.11 -10.50 3.69
C GLN A 15 -5.88 -9.31 3.12
N PHE A 16 -5.60 -8.86 1.89
CA PHE A 16 -6.35 -7.77 1.27
C PHE A 16 -7.85 -8.07 1.17
N GLU A 17 -8.22 -9.30 0.86
CA GLU A 17 -9.62 -9.72 0.84
C GLU A 17 -10.27 -9.63 2.23
N LYS A 18 -9.54 -10.01 3.29
CA LYS A 18 -10.01 -9.88 4.67
C LYS A 18 -10.18 -8.41 5.07
N GLU A 19 -9.22 -7.57 4.72
CA GLU A 19 -9.26 -6.13 5.01
C GLU A 19 -10.36 -5.41 4.21
N GLU A 20 -10.63 -5.85 2.98
CA GLU A 20 -11.74 -5.35 2.17
C GLU A 20 -13.09 -5.69 2.79
N ARG A 21 -13.30 -6.95 3.21
CA ARG A 21 -14.53 -7.34 3.93
C ARG A 21 -14.73 -6.58 5.24
N ALA A 22 -13.63 -6.19 5.88
CA ALA A 22 -13.66 -5.39 7.09
C ALA A 22 -13.81 -3.87 6.84
N GLY A 23 -13.91 -3.43 5.57
CA GLY A 23 -14.05 -2.01 5.22
C GLY A 23 -12.78 -1.16 5.40
N ARG A 24 -11.62 -1.79 5.62
CA ARG A 24 -10.33 -1.11 5.87
C ARG A 24 -9.52 -0.85 4.60
N ARG A 25 -9.93 -1.46 3.47
CA ARG A 25 -9.36 -1.19 2.15
C ARG A 25 -9.92 0.11 1.59
N TYR A 26 -9.02 1.01 1.26
CA TYR A 26 -9.32 2.31 0.68
C TYR A 26 -9.39 2.20 -0.85
N LYS A 27 -10.41 2.82 -1.45
CA LYS A 27 -10.62 2.85 -2.90
C LYS A 27 -9.94 4.07 -3.50
N LEU A 28 -9.20 3.88 -4.60
CA LEU A 28 -8.66 4.99 -5.37
C LEU A 28 -9.80 5.87 -5.89
N GLY A 29 -9.64 7.19 -5.78
CA GLY A 29 -10.67 8.17 -6.12
C GLY A 29 -11.52 8.62 -4.92
N ASP A 30 -11.46 7.94 -3.78
CA ASP A 30 -12.16 8.38 -2.57
C ASP A 30 -11.40 9.52 -1.85
N LEU A 31 -12.14 10.44 -1.24
CA LEU A 31 -11.56 11.55 -0.48
C LEU A 31 -10.66 11.05 0.67
N ARG A 32 -11.08 10.00 1.38
CA ARG A 32 -10.30 9.42 2.49
C ARG A 32 -8.95 8.89 2.00
N THR A 33 -8.95 8.29 0.81
CA THR A 33 -7.75 7.80 0.15
C THR A 33 -6.80 8.94 -0.19
N SER A 34 -7.30 10.01 -0.83
CA SER A 34 -6.50 11.18 -1.17
C SER A 34 -5.89 11.86 0.07
N ILE A 35 -6.66 11.96 1.16
CA ILE A 35 -6.16 12.46 2.45
C ILE A 35 -5.06 11.55 2.97
N TRP A 36 -5.29 10.23 3.01
CA TRP A 36 -4.32 9.27 3.51
C TRP A 36 -3.00 9.30 2.70
N LEU A 37 -3.09 9.38 1.37
CA LEU A 37 -1.93 9.49 0.49
C LEU A 37 -1.12 10.77 0.77
N LYS A 38 -1.79 11.90 0.99
CA LYS A 38 -1.11 13.15 1.37
C LYS A 38 -0.46 13.04 2.74
N THR A 39 -1.18 12.54 3.75
CA THR A 39 -0.68 12.38 5.12
C THR A 39 0.53 11.45 5.21
N ASN A 40 0.53 10.37 4.44
CA ASN A 40 1.63 9.39 4.43
C ASN A 40 2.78 9.77 3.48
N ASN A 41 2.72 10.96 2.84
CA ASN A 41 3.74 11.47 1.94
C ASN A 41 4.15 10.46 0.85
N ILE A 42 3.15 9.86 0.20
CA ILE A 42 3.37 8.86 -0.84
C ILE A 42 4.04 9.51 -2.04
N ASN A 43 5.26 9.06 -2.37
CA ASN A 43 5.93 9.53 -3.59
C ASN A 43 5.35 8.81 -4.82
N PHE A 44 4.51 9.51 -5.57
CA PHE A 44 3.92 8.99 -6.81
C PHE A 44 4.97 8.70 -7.90
N GLY A 45 6.15 9.31 -7.85
CA GLY A 45 7.26 8.98 -8.75
C GLY A 45 7.73 7.55 -8.58
N ASP A 46 7.92 7.10 -7.33
CA ASP A 46 8.30 5.72 -7.01
C ASP A 46 7.17 4.73 -7.34
N VAL A 47 5.92 5.11 -7.05
CA VAL A 47 4.72 4.33 -7.43
C VAL A 47 4.71 4.10 -8.95
N LYS A 48 4.93 5.16 -9.74
CA LYS A 48 4.96 5.08 -11.21
C LYS A 48 6.11 4.20 -11.70
N ASN A 49 7.29 4.33 -11.09
CA ASN A 49 8.46 3.53 -11.45
C ASN A 49 8.24 2.02 -11.21
N ILE A 50 7.69 1.64 -10.04
CA ILE A 50 7.35 0.25 -9.75
C ILE A 50 6.22 -0.24 -10.66
N SER A 51 5.18 0.59 -10.87
CA SER A 51 4.04 0.23 -11.71
C SER A 51 4.47 -0.05 -13.15
N ASN A 52 5.41 0.73 -13.70
CA ASN A 52 5.96 0.51 -15.04
C ASN A 52 6.77 -0.79 -15.18
N LYS A 53 7.31 -1.32 -14.07
CA LYS A 53 8.06 -2.59 -14.06
C LYS A 53 7.15 -3.83 -13.99
N LEU A 54 5.86 -3.62 -13.74
CA LEU A 54 4.90 -4.69 -13.53
C LEU A 54 3.85 -4.71 -14.66
N PRO A 55 3.59 -5.87 -15.27
CA PRO A 55 2.42 -6.06 -16.13
C PRO A 55 1.17 -6.13 -15.24
N ASP A 56 0.12 -5.36 -15.58
CA ASP A 56 -1.09 -5.21 -14.78
C ASP A 56 -0.82 -4.78 -13.31
N PRO A 57 -0.24 -3.59 -13.07
CA PRO A 57 0.01 -3.12 -11.72
C PRO A 57 -1.31 -2.75 -11.04
N ARG A 58 -1.62 -3.45 -9.95
CA ARG A 58 -2.78 -3.17 -9.10
C ARG A 58 -2.35 -2.48 -7.83
N LEU A 59 -3.02 -1.37 -7.54
CA LEU A 59 -2.76 -0.54 -6.36
C LEU A 59 -3.77 -0.89 -5.26
N VAL A 60 -3.26 -1.09 -4.04
CA VAL A 60 -4.07 -1.33 -2.85
C VAL A 60 -3.60 -0.42 -1.74
N ILE A 61 -4.56 0.22 -1.08
CA ILE A 61 -4.30 1.10 0.05
C ILE A 61 -5.09 0.53 1.21
N ILE A 62 -4.40 0.22 2.29
CA ILE A 62 -5.02 -0.19 3.55
C ILE A 62 -4.83 0.99 4.50
N GLY A 63 -5.94 1.63 4.87
CA GLY A 63 -5.90 2.86 5.65
C GLY A 63 -5.55 2.63 7.12
N GLU A 64 -6.05 1.53 7.68
CA GLU A 64 -6.06 1.27 9.11
C GLU A 64 -5.62 -0.16 9.45
N GLY A 65 -5.22 -0.39 10.70
CA GLY A 65 -4.81 -1.70 11.20
C GLY A 65 -3.33 -2.07 10.97
N LYS A 66 -2.99 -3.32 11.31
CA LYS A 66 -1.61 -3.84 11.25
C LYS A 66 -1.05 -3.89 9.83
N LEU A 67 -1.94 -3.99 8.85
CA LEU A 67 -1.61 -3.99 7.43
C LEU A 67 -1.73 -2.61 6.79
N SER A 68 -1.88 -1.54 7.58
CA SER A 68 -1.89 -0.18 7.03
C SER A 68 -0.66 0.07 6.17
N GLY A 69 -0.87 0.64 4.98
CA GLY A 69 0.18 0.86 4.00
C GLY A 69 -0.32 0.97 2.57
N PHE A 70 0.61 1.35 1.70
CA PHE A 70 0.43 1.39 0.26
C PHE A 70 1.08 0.17 -0.37
N TYR A 71 0.34 -0.52 -1.23
CA TYR A 71 0.76 -1.77 -1.84
C TYR A 71 0.58 -1.71 -3.35
N ILE A 72 1.51 -2.33 -4.07
CA ILE A 72 1.46 -2.52 -5.52
C ILE A 72 1.71 -4.00 -5.77
N TYR A 73 0.82 -4.64 -6.52
CA TYR A 73 1.02 -6.04 -6.87
C TYR A 73 0.65 -6.30 -8.34
N SER A 74 1.14 -7.41 -8.87
CA SER A 74 0.80 -7.91 -10.20
C SER A 74 0.38 -9.37 -10.10
N HIS A 75 -0.82 -9.68 -10.59
CA HIS A 75 -1.30 -11.06 -10.69
C HIS A 75 -0.48 -11.87 -11.68
N VAL A 76 -0.04 -11.25 -12.78
CA VAL A 76 0.71 -11.89 -13.86
C VAL A 76 2.08 -12.37 -13.37
N GLN A 77 2.81 -11.53 -12.64
CA GLN A 77 4.12 -11.90 -12.09
C GLN A 77 4.04 -12.55 -10.70
N LYS A 78 2.87 -12.60 -10.06
CA LYS A 78 2.71 -13.02 -8.65
C LYS A 78 3.67 -12.29 -7.71
N LYS A 79 3.85 -10.99 -7.90
CA LYS A 79 4.72 -10.14 -7.08
C LYS A 79 3.89 -9.10 -6.35
N CYS A 80 4.28 -8.81 -5.11
CA CYS A 80 3.68 -7.79 -4.29
C CYS A 80 4.78 -6.93 -3.65
N TYR A 81 4.57 -5.63 -3.62
CA TYR A 81 5.46 -4.63 -3.08
C TYR A 81 4.68 -3.79 -2.08
N LYS A 82 5.27 -3.59 -0.91
CA LYS A 82 4.78 -2.66 0.10
C LYS A 82 5.70 -1.47 0.14
N ASN A 83 5.13 -0.28 0.16
CA ASN A 83 5.91 0.91 0.41
C ASN A 83 6.31 0.98 1.89
N THR A 84 7.62 1.05 2.15
CA THR A 84 8.17 1.31 3.47
C THR A 84 8.25 2.81 3.71
N PHE A 85 7.11 3.40 4.05
CA PHE A 85 7.16 4.67 4.74
C PHE A 85 7.72 4.40 6.12
N SER A 86 8.91 4.93 6.40
CA SER A 86 9.38 5.10 7.77
C SER A 86 8.35 5.95 8.48
N LYS A 87 7.37 5.31 9.14
CA LYS A 87 6.57 5.96 10.16
C LYS A 87 7.60 6.49 11.13
N LYS A 88 7.89 7.80 11.10
CA LYS A 88 8.39 8.48 12.29
C LYS A 88 7.36 8.13 13.35
N LYS A 89 7.71 7.15 14.18
CA LYS A 89 7.01 6.81 15.39
C LYS A 89 7.02 8.11 16.18
N VAL A 90 5.96 8.92 16.08
CA VAL A 90 5.68 9.89 17.12
C VAL A 90 5.28 9.01 18.29
N LEU A 91 6.29 8.63 19.09
CA LEU A 91 6.06 8.27 20.48
C LEU A 91 5.33 9.48 21.06
N VAL A 92 4.02 9.37 21.22
CA VAL A 92 3.33 10.15 22.24
C VAL A 92 3.76 9.51 23.54
N GLU A 93 4.71 10.17 24.20
CA GLU A 93 5.00 9.98 25.61
C GLU A 93 3.73 10.27 26.41
N LYS A 94 3.40 9.39 27.35
CA LYS A 94 2.55 9.67 28.50
C LYS A 94 3.19 9.04 29.72
#